data_AF-A0A4C1ZDN5-F1
#
_entry.id   AF-A0A4C1ZDN5-F1
#
_cell.length_a   1.000
_cell.length_b   1.000
_cell.length_c   1.000
_cell.angle_alpha   90.00
_cell.angle_beta   90.00
_cell.angle_gamma   90.00
#
_symmetry.space_group_name_H-M   'P 1'
#
loop_
_entity.id
_entity.type
_entity.pdbx_description
1 polymer ?
#
loop_
_entity_poly.entity_id
_entity_poly.type
_entity_poly.pdbx_seq_one_letter_code
_entity_poly.pdbx_strand_id
1 'polypeptide(L)'
;MDSLGNVQKANESCLQASYKISYRIAVNKKPHTIGEDLIKPCLCDAVSLVIGEQHVAKIKQIALSNTTVQSRIAEMSSDILETVISEIKESSMFALQLDESTDVASCSQLLVFTRYIKYDNLKEEYLFCKPLITTRGETYS
;
A
#
# COMPACT_ATOMS: atom_id res chain seq x y z
N MET A 1 -37.44 1.08 5.13
CA MET A 1 -36.00 1.22 4.86
C MET A 1 -35.35 -0.07 5.29
N ASP A 2 -34.90 -0.78 4.27
CA ASP A 2 -34.57 -2.19 4.16
C ASP A 2 -33.21 -2.52 4.77
N SER A 3 -33.20 -3.48 5.70
CA SER A 3 -32.03 -3.93 6.47
C SER A 3 -30.84 -4.35 5.59
N LEU A 4 -31.09 -4.73 4.34
CA LEU A 4 -30.07 -5.14 3.36
C LEU A 4 -29.18 -3.97 2.92
N GLY A 5 -29.77 -2.80 2.64
CA GLY A 5 -29.01 -1.59 2.27
C GLY A 5 -28.13 -1.08 3.41
N ASN A 6 -28.55 -1.28 4.66
CA ASN A 6 -27.74 -0.91 5.83
C ASN A 6 -26.53 -1.85 6.04
N VAL A 7 -26.70 -3.16 5.77
CA VAL A 7 -25.61 -4.15 5.84
C VAL A 7 -24.55 -3.90 4.76
N GLN A 8 -24.98 -3.59 3.53
CA GLN A 8 -24.08 -3.33 2.40
C GLN A 8 -23.24 -2.06 2.62
N LYS A 9 -23.87 -0.98 3.10
CA LYS A 9 -23.19 0.28 3.42
C LYS A 9 -22.25 0.17 4.63
N ALA A 10 -22.60 -0.64 5.62
CA ALA A 10 -21.73 -0.93 6.77
C ALA A 10 -20.49 -1.73 6.36
N ASN A 11 -20.63 -2.69 5.44
CA ASN A 11 -19.52 -3.48 4.92
C ASN A 11 -18.53 -2.61 4.12
N GLU A 12 -19.05 -1.71 3.27
CA GLU A 12 -18.23 -0.76 2.52
C GLU A 12 -17.45 0.18 3.46
N SER A 13 -18.08 0.69 4.52
CA SER A 13 -17.42 1.56 5.50
C SER A 13 -16.28 0.85 6.23
N CYS A 14 -16.46 -0.43 6.60
CA CYS A 14 -15.42 -1.23 7.26
C CYS A 14 -14.26 -1.53 6.32
N LEU A 15 -14.57 -1.84 5.05
CA LEU A 15 -13.57 -2.04 4.01
C LEU A 15 -12.73 -0.78 3.78
N GLN A 16 -13.37 0.38 3.62
CA GLN A 16 -12.69 1.67 3.47
C GLN A 16 -11.81 2.00 4.69
N ALA A 17 -12.29 1.73 5.90
CA ALA A 17 -11.50 1.89 7.11
C ALA A 17 -10.26 0.98 7.12
N SER A 18 -10.42 -0.29 6.70
CA SER A 18 -9.32 -1.24 6.58
C SER A 18 -8.22 -0.75 5.63
N TYR A 19 -8.58 -0.27 4.43
CA TYR A 19 -7.61 0.32 3.50
C TYR A 19 -6.94 1.56 4.08
N LYS A 20 -7.69 2.51 4.67
CA LYS A 20 -7.12 3.73 5.23
C LYS A 20 -6.15 3.46 6.37
N ILE A 21 -6.46 2.49 7.24
CA ILE A 21 -5.54 2.09 8.32
C ILE A 21 -4.31 1.40 7.74
N SER A 22 -4.48 0.48 6.79
CA SER A 22 -3.36 -0.21 6.14
C SER A 22 -2.42 0.76 5.41
N TYR A 23 -2.98 1.76 4.73
CA TYR A 23 -2.22 2.85 4.12
C TYR A 23 -1.40 3.61 5.17
N ARG A 24 -2.02 3.98 6.31
CA ARG A 24 -1.31 4.65 7.42
C ARG A 24 -0.18 3.80 7.98
N ILE A 25 -0.38 2.48 8.12
CA ILE A 25 0.66 1.55 8.56
C ILE A 25 1.84 1.58 7.58
N ALA A 26 1.56 1.48 6.28
CA ALA A 26 2.57 1.49 5.23
C ALA A 26 3.39 2.79 5.19
N VAL A 27 2.73 3.95 5.13
CA VAL A 27 3.43 5.25 5.02
C VAL A 27 4.26 5.58 6.27
N ASN A 28 3.88 5.06 7.43
CA ASN A 28 4.65 5.20 8.67
C ASN A 28 5.69 4.07 8.87
N LYS A 29 5.88 3.21 7.86
CA LYS A 29 6.83 2.09 7.86
C LYS A 29 6.68 1.19 9.09
N LYS A 30 5.45 0.93 9.53
CA LYS A 30 5.15 0.07 10.67
C LYS A 30 4.95 -1.38 10.22
N PRO A 31 5.26 -2.37 11.08
CA PRO A 31 4.99 -3.77 10.76
C PRO A 31 3.49 -4.00 10.58
N HIS A 32 3.11 -4.88 9.66
CA HIS A 32 1.71 -5.18 9.37
C HIS A 32 0.94 -5.71 10.59
N THR A 33 1.61 -6.44 11.48
CA THR A 33 1.02 -7.01 12.70
C THR A 33 0.48 -5.94 13.65
N ILE A 34 0.95 -4.69 13.57
CA ILE A 34 0.44 -3.60 14.40
C ILE A 34 -1.08 -3.37 14.24
N GLY A 35 -1.63 -3.77 13.09
CA GLY A 35 -3.07 -3.73 12.82
C GLY A 35 -3.88 -4.56 13.81
N GLU A 36 -3.46 -5.80 14.07
CA GLU A 36 -4.13 -6.72 14.97
C GLU A 36 -3.61 -6.65 16.41
N ASP A 37 -2.31 -6.42 16.59
CA ASP A 37 -1.67 -6.42 17.90
C ASP A 37 -2.02 -5.17 18.73
N LEU A 38 -2.21 -4.02 18.08
CA LEU A 38 -2.34 -2.74 18.77
C LEU A 38 -3.54 -1.92 18.30
N ILE A 39 -3.64 -1.64 17.00
CA ILE A 39 -4.63 -0.68 16.48
C ILE A 39 -6.06 -1.19 16.74
N LYS A 40 -6.34 -2.47 16.46
CA LYS A 40 -7.69 -3.02 16.62
C LYS A 40 -8.15 -3.09 18.08
N PRO A 41 -7.34 -3.56 19.05
CA PRO A 41 -7.66 -3.44 20.48
C PRO A 41 -7.92 -2.00 20.91
N CYS A 42 -7.03 -1.05 20.57
CA CYS A 42 -7.20 0.35 20.94
C CYS A 42 -8.50 0.96 20.40
N LEU A 43 -8.89 0.63 19.15
CA LEU A 43 -10.16 1.07 18.58
C LEU A 43 -11.35 0.49 19.33
N CYS A 44 -11.29 -0.79 19.74
CA CYS A 44 -12.36 -1.42 20.51
C CYS A 44 -12.50 -0.80 21.90
N ASP A 45 -11.39 -0.58 22.61
CA ASP A 45 -11.40 0.01 23.95
C ASP A 45 -11.93 1.44 23.93
N ALA A 46 -11.44 2.27 23.00
CA ALA A 46 -11.89 3.64 22.84
C ALA A 46 -13.39 3.72 22.52
N VAL A 47 -13.88 2.88 21.60
CA VAL A 47 -15.31 2.86 21.24
C VAL A 47 -16.16 2.35 22.40
N SER A 48 -15.71 1.32 23.12
CA SER A 48 -16.42 0.79 24.29
C SER A 48 -16.59 1.84 25.39
N LEU A 49 -15.49 2.53 25.74
CA LEU A 49 -15.47 3.48 26.86
C LEU A 49 -16.09 4.84 26.53
N VAL A 50 -15.92 5.34 25.30
CA VAL A 50 -16.33 6.71 24.92
C VAL A 50 -17.69 6.74 24.24
N ILE A 51 -18.03 5.71 23.47
CA ILE A 51 -19.27 5.69 22.66
C ILE A 51 -20.28 4.70 23.23
N GLY A 52 -19.84 3.49 23.59
CA GLY A 52 -20.65 2.45 24.19
C GLY A 52 -20.36 1.06 23.61
N GLU A 53 -20.45 0.06 24.48
CA GLU A 53 -20.11 -1.34 24.18
C GLU A 53 -20.89 -1.93 22.99
N GLN A 54 -22.14 -1.51 22.79
CA GLN A 54 -23.00 -1.96 21.68
C GLN A 54 -22.41 -1.66 20.29
N HIS A 55 -21.47 -0.72 20.17
CA HIS A 55 -20.85 -0.34 18.90
C HIS A 55 -19.56 -1.12 18.59
N VAL A 56 -18.98 -1.80 19.59
CA VAL A 56 -17.71 -2.55 19.43
C VAL A 56 -17.82 -3.66 18.40
N ALA A 57 -18.99 -4.31 18.31
CA ALA A 57 -19.24 -5.36 17.32
C ALA A 57 -19.00 -4.89 15.88
N LYS A 58 -19.32 -3.62 15.58
CA LYS A 58 -19.07 -3.03 14.26
C LYS A 58 -17.58 -2.77 14.01
N ILE A 59 -16.84 -2.32 15.02
CA ILE A 59 -15.39 -2.11 14.91
C ILE A 59 -14.65 -3.43 14.69
N LYS A 60 -15.10 -4.51 15.34
CA LYS A 60 -14.54 -5.86 15.14
C LYS A 60 -14.65 -6.36 13.70
N GLN A 61 -15.58 -5.83 12.90
CA GLN A 61 -15.71 -6.17 11.47
C GLN A 61 -14.62 -5.56 10.59
N ILE A 62 -13.89 -4.53 11.05
CA ILE A 62 -12.76 -3.96 10.29
C ILE A 62 -11.62 -5.00 10.29
N ALA A 63 -11.34 -5.57 9.13
CA ALA A 63 -10.27 -6.56 8.98
C ALA A 63 -8.89 -5.86 9.04
N LEU A 64 -8.07 -6.23 10.01
CA LEU A 64 -6.74 -5.64 10.28
C LEU A 64 -5.71 -6.72 10.66
N SER A 65 -5.94 -7.99 10.32
CA SER A 65 -4.93 -9.03 10.51
C SER A 65 -3.66 -8.70 9.73
N ASN A 66 -2.51 -9.25 10.13
CA ASN A 66 -1.25 -9.14 9.40
C ASN A 66 -1.44 -9.42 7.89
N THR A 67 -2.14 -10.50 7.57
CA THR A 67 -2.44 -10.90 6.18
C THR A 67 -3.34 -9.89 5.46
N THR A 68 -4.36 -9.36 6.13
CA THR A 68 -5.25 -8.36 5.53
C THR A 68 -4.48 -7.09 5.23
N VAL A 69 -3.73 -6.57 6.20
CA VAL A 69 -2.95 -5.33 6.05
C VAL A 69 -1.96 -5.49 4.89
N GLN A 70 -1.25 -6.63 4.81
CA GLN A 70 -0.38 -6.95 3.70
C GLN A 70 -1.12 -6.91 2.35
N SER A 71 -2.25 -7.61 2.23
CA SER A 71 -3.04 -7.65 0.98
C SER A 71 -3.54 -6.25 0.58
N ARG A 72 -4.06 -5.46 1.52
CA ARG A 72 -4.53 -4.09 1.22
C ARG A 72 -3.41 -3.19 0.70
N ILE A 73 -2.22 -3.30 1.30
CA ILE A 73 -1.04 -2.55 0.85
C ILE A 73 -0.61 -3.01 -0.55
N ALA A 74 -0.59 -4.32 -0.81
CA ALA A 74 -0.25 -4.86 -2.12
C ALA A 74 -1.24 -4.44 -3.21
N GLU A 75 -2.55 -4.50 -2.91
CA GLU A 75 -3.61 -4.05 -3.82
C GLU A 75 -3.47 -2.56 -4.16
N MET A 76 -3.30 -1.70 -3.16
CA MET A 76 -3.06 -0.25 -3.39
C MET A 76 -1.77 -0.01 -4.18
N SER A 77 -0.70 -0.77 -3.91
CA SER A 77 0.55 -0.66 -4.66
C SER A 77 0.40 -1.09 -6.12
N SER A 78 -0.41 -2.12 -6.40
CA SER A 78 -0.70 -2.58 -7.76
C SER A 78 -1.49 -1.54 -8.54
N ASP A 79 -2.51 -0.96 -7.93
CA ASP A 79 -3.35 0.09 -8.53
C ASP A 79 -2.53 1.34 -8.91
N ILE A 80 -1.63 1.77 -8.01
CA ILE A 80 -0.68 2.86 -8.30
C ILE A 80 0.26 2.48 -9.45
N LEU A 81 0.81 1.27 -9.45
CA LEU A 81 1.72 0.81 -10.50
C LEU A 81 1.02 0.75 -11.87
N GLU A 82 -0.20 0.22 -11.92
CA GLU A 82 -1.02 0.16 -13.15
C GLU A 82 -1.31 1.57 -13.67
N THR A 83 -1.65 2.51 -12.78
CA THR A 83 -1.84 3.92 -13.11
C THR A 83 -0.57 4.52 -13.72
N VAL A 84 0.59 4.35 -13.07
CA VAL A 84 1.88 4.84 -13.59
C VAL A 84 2.20 4.24 -14.95
N ILE A 85 1.98 2.93 -15.15
CA ILE A 85 2.21 2.26 -16.43
C ILE A 85 1.28 2.83 -17.52
N SER A 86 0.01 3.08 -17.21
CA SER A 86 -0.93 3.69 -18.16
C SER A 86 -0.47 5.09 -18.57
N GLU A 87 -0.07 5.90 -17.59
CA GLU A 87 0.42 7.27 -17.83
C GLU A 87 1.69 7.29 -18.69
N ILE A 88 2.62 6.36 -18.47
CA ILE A 88 3.84 6.22 -19.30
C ILE A 88 3.48 5.86 -20.74
N LYS A 89 2.53 4.93 -20.94
CA LYS A 89 2.10 4.50 -22.28
C LYS A 89 1.42 5.62 -23.07
N GLU A 90 0.75 6.53 -22.38
CA GLU A 90 0.10 7.69 -22.98
C GLU A 90 1.05 8.87 -23.18
N SER A 91 2.20 8.88 -22.50
CA SER A 91 3.16 9.97 -22.57
C SER A 91 3.89 10.02 -23.92
N SER A 92 4.12 11.23 -24.43
CA SER A 92 4.90 11.44 -25.65
C SER A 92 6.39 11.10 -25.49
N MET A 93 6.91 11.21 -24.26
CA MET A 93 8.30 10.94 -23.92
C MET A 93 8.39 10.41 -22.50
N PHE A 94 9.20 9.36 -22.33
CA PHE A 94 9.57 8.85 -21.02
C PHE A 94 11.06 8.49 -20.97
N ALA A 95 11.62 8.44 -19.76
CA ALA A 95 12.96 7.97 -19.49
C ALA A 95 12.93 7.07 -18.25
N LEU A 96 13.81 6.06 -18.22
CA LEU A 96 14.02 5.20 -17.07
C LEU A 96 15.37 5.53 -16.44
N GLN A 97 15.40 5.70 -15.13
CA GLN A 97 16.62 5.81 -14.34
C GLN A 97 16.81 4.52 -13.54
N LEU A 98 17.94 3.86 -13.78
CA LEU A 98 18.37 2.65 -13.08
C LEU A 98 19.44 3.05 -12.07
N ASP A 99 19.23 2.72 -10.81
CA ASP A 99 20.16 2.99 -9.73
C ASP A 99 20.49 1.69 -8.98
N GLU A 100 21.78 1.41 -8.80
CA GLU A 100 22.23 0.30 -7.95
C GLU A 100 22.42 0.83 -6.53
N SER A 101 21.61 0.32 -5.62
CA SER A 101 21.69 0.63 -4.19
C SER A 101 22.09 -0.63 -3.42
N THR A 102 22.53 -0.47 -2.18
CA THR A 102 22.82 -1.58 -1.26
C THR A 102 21.82 -1.55 -0.12
N ASP A 103 21.23 -2.70 0.22
CA ASP A 103 20.34 -2.81 1.37
C ASP A 103 21.12 -2.86 2.70
N VAL A 104 20.39 -2.93 3.82
CA VAL A 104 20.98 -3.00 5.17
C VAL A 104 21.80 -4.28 5.42
N ALA A 105 21.63 -5.31 4.58
CA ALA A 105 22.38 -6.56 4.61
C ALA A 105 23.54 -6.58 3.59
N SER A 106 23.85 -5.44 2.95
CA SER A 106 24.86 -5.30 1.89
C SER A 106 24.55 -6.12 0.63
N CYS A 107 23.28 -6.44 0.39
CA CYS A 107 22.82 -7.02 -0.88
C CYS A 107 22.58 -5.89 -1.88
N SER A 108 23.13 -6.02 -3.09
CA SER A 108 22.83 -5.11 -4.20
C SER A 108 21.36 -5.21 -4.60
N GLN A 109 20.73 -4.08 -4.85
CA GLN A 109 19.36 -3.95 -5.34
C GLN A 109 19.30 -2.94 -6.47
N LEU A 110 18.51 -3.24 -7.50
CA LEU A 110 18.22 -2.36 -8.62
C LEU A 110 16.95 -1.58 -8.32
N LEU A 111 17.09 -0.26 -8.19
CA LEU A 111 15.99 0.69 -8.12
C LEU A 111 15.72 1.22 -9.52
N VAL A 112 14.44 1.23 -9.91
CA VAL A 112 14.02 1.80 -11.20
C VAL A 112 13.03 2.92 -10.95
N PHE A 113 13.39 4.10 -11.44
CA PHE A 113 12.53 5.27 -11.49
C PHE A 113 12.16 5.55 -12.93
N THR A 114 11.00 6.17 -13.12
CA THR A 114 10.48 6.58 -14.42
C THR A 114 10.19 8.07 -14.42
N ARG A 115 10.57 8.74 -15.50
CA ARG A 115 10.23 10.14 -15.76
C ARG A 115 9.39 10.21 -17.02
N TYR A 116 8.26 10.90 -17.00
CA TYR A 116 7.37 11.01 -18.15
C TYR A 116 6.61 12.34 -18.13
N ILE A 117 6.14 12.79 -19.29
CA ILE A 117 5.33 14.00 -19.41
C ILE A 117 3.86 13.65 -19.25
N LYS A 118 3.17 14.29 -18.30
CA LYS A 118 1.71 14.19 -18.12
C LYS A 118 1.13 15.60 -18.02
N TYR A 119 0.20 15.95 -18.91
CA TYR A 119 -0.39 17.30 -18.98
C TYR A 119 0.68 18.41 -18.97
N ASP A 120 1.69 18.28 -19.84
CA ASP A 120 2.85 19.18 -19.95
C ASP A 120 3.72 19.32 -18.67
N ASN A 121 3.50 18.49 -17.66
CA ASN A 121 4.31 18.43 -16.45
C ASN A 121 5.21 17.21 -16.46
N LEU A 122 6.48 17.40 -16.10
CA LEU A 122 7.40 16.29 -15.85
C LEU A 122 7.01 15.61 -14.53
N LYS A 123 6.62 14.35 -14.60
CA LYS A 123 6.44 13.48 -13.44
C LYS A 123 7.64 12.56 -13.29
N GLU A 124 8.04 12.32 -12.04
CA GLU A 124 9.00 11.30 -11.65
C GLU A 124 8.33 10.37 -10.65
N GLU A 125 8.38 9.06 -10.89
CA GLU A 125 7.78 8.05 -10.02
C GLU A 125 8.74 6.89 -9.81
N TYR A 126 8.63 6.25 -8.65
CA TYR A 126 9.30 4.97 -8.39
C TYR A 126 8.52 3.84 -9.03
N LEU A 127 9.19 2.97 -9.79
CA LEU A 127 8.56 1.88 -10.53
C LEU A 127 8.68 0.54 -9.78
N PHE A 128 9.91 0.12 -9.46
CA PHE A 128 10.15 -1.09 -8.66
C PHE A 128 11.57 -1.14 -8.08
N CYS A 129 11.76 -2.08 -7.15
CA CYS A 129 13.03 -2.50 -6.60
C CYS A 129 13.13 -4.01 -6.74
N LYS A 130 14.26 -4.51 -7.23
CA LYS A 130 14.55 -5.94 -7.31
C LYS A 130 15.96 -6.23 -6.78
N PRO A 131 16.16 -7.34 -6.04
CA PRO A 131 17.50 -7.75 -5.66
C PRO A 131 18.32 -8.10 -6.90
N LEU A 132 19.59 -7.73 -6.90
CA LEU A 132 20.56 -8.13 -7.91
C LEU A 132 21.29 -9.39 -7.41
N ILE A 133 21.19 -10.47 -8.19
CA ILE A 133 21.80 -11.76 -7.83
C ILE A 133 23.28 -11.81 -8.26
N THR A 134 23.73 -10.88 -9.12
CA THR A 134 25.10 -10.83 -9.68
C THR A 134 25.57 -9.39 -9.87
N THR A 135 26.76 -9.07 -9.36
CA THR A 135 27.45 -7.77 -9.47
C THR A 135 28.41 -7.70 -10.67
N ARG A 136 28.34 -8.66 -11.60
CA ARG A 136 29.20 -8.62 -12.80
C ARG A 136 28.35 -8.29 -14.00
N GLY A 137 28.59 -7.11 -14.58
CA GLY A 137 28.19 -6.82 -15.94
C GLY A 137 28.62 -7.97 -16.83
N GLU A 138 27.68 -8.53 -17.59
CA GLU A 138 28.01 -9.53 -18.60
C GLU A 138 28.88 -8.85 -19.65
N THR A 139 30.19 -9.09 -19.60
CA THR A 139 31.07 -8.87 -20.74
C THR A 139 30.66 -9.87 -21.81
N TYR A 140 29.84 -9.41 -22.76
CA TYR A 140 29.70 -10.06 -24.05
C TYR A 140 31.04 -9.87 -24.80
N SER A 141 31.84 -10.94 -24.82
CA SER A 141 33.04 -11.09 -25.67
C SER A 141 32.66 -11.45 -27.09
#